data_AF-A0A7R9QVY6-F1
#
_entry.id   AF-A0A7R9QVY6-F1
#
_cell.length_a   1.000
_cell.length_b   1.000
_cell.length_c   1.000
_cell.angle_alpha   90.00
_cell.angle_beta   90.00
_cell.angle_gamma   90.00
#
_symmetry.space_group_name_H-M   'P 1'
#
loop_
_entity.id
_entity.type
_entity.pdbx_description
1 polymer ?
#
loop_
_entity_poly.entity_id
_entity_poly.type
_entity_poly.pdbx_seq_one_letter_code
_entity_poly.pdbx_strand_id
1 'polypeptide(L)'
;MDSLLLADSPYHNPVLALDNTRNVHKIKELTKGFLHKRSTLLAVSKTFTDEIRLGLALNPPMKSSLIMANTYVTQLPDGTERGDYISLDLGSTNFRVVLTRFGGTGAANEFHVKHYTVPKEFRRGQSSHV
;
A
#
# COMPACT_ATOMS: atom_id res chain seq x y z
N MET A 1 -11.25 27.59 14.27
CA MET A 1 -10.09 26.74 13.97
C MET A 1 -10.58 25.62 13.08
N ASP A 2 -10.11 25.56 11.82
CA ASP A 2 -10.45 24.45 10.94
C ASP A 2 -9.89 23.16 11.55
N SER A 3 -10.79 22.28 12.01
CA SER A 3 -10.42 20.98 12.57
C SER A 3 -9.66 20.16 11.54
N LEU A 4 -8.63 19.44 11.98
CA LEU A 4 -7.86 18.54 11.12
C LEU A 4 -8.74 17.31 10.75
N LEU A 5 -8.65 16.82 9.51
CA LEU A 5 -9.56 15.77 8.97
C LEU A 5 -9.52 14.46 9.78
N LEU A 6 -8.41 14.21 10.47
CA LEU A 6 -8.12 12.99 11.20
C LEU A 6 -8.18 13.18 12.72
N ALA A 7 -8.84 14.23 13.23
CA ALA A 7 -8.97 14.44 14.67
C ALA A 7 -9.59 13.23 15.39
N ASP A 8 -10.54 12.56 14.73
CA ASP A 8 -11.25 11.37 15.25
C ASP A 8 -10.70 10.05 14.67
N SER A 9 -9.60 10.09 13.91
CA SER A 9 -8.95 8.89 13.37
C SER A 9 -8.16 8.18 14.48
N PRO A 10 -8.14 6.83 14.54
CA PRO A 10 -7.24 6.10 15.43
C PRO A 10 -5.76 6.35 15.09
N TYR A 11 -5.49 6.86 13.88
CA TYR A 11 -4.22 7.44 13.48
C TYR A 11 -4.26 8.95 13.77
N HIS A 12 -4.00 9.32 15.01
CA HIS A 12 -3.93 10.73 15.41
C HIS A 12 -2.81 11.43 14.63
N ASN A 13 -3.00 12.73 14.34
CA ASN A 13 -1.91 13.54 13.81
C ASN A 13 -0.74 13.50 14.80
N PRO A 14 0.48 13.13 14.36
CA PRO A 14 1.62 13.11 15.25
C PRO A 14 1.83 14.51 15.82
N VAL A 15 1.78 14.62 17.15
CA VAL A 15 2.11 15.87 17.84
C VAL A 15 3.62 16.00 17.84
N LEU A 16 4.13 17.00 17.12
CA LEU A 16 5.55 17.30 17.10
C LEU A 16 5.98 17.86 18.46
N ALA A 17 6.47 16.97 19.34
CA ALA A 17 7.09 17.33 20.61
C ALA A 17 8.57 17.68 20.37
N LEU A 18 8.96 18.92 20.71
CA LEU A 18 10.32 19.41 20.57
C LEU A 18 10.83 19.79 21.96
N ASP A 19 11.82 19.05 22.44
CA ASP A 19 12.51 19.24 23.72
C ASP A 19 13.57 20.34 23.66
N ASN A 20 14.25 20.49 22.53
CA ASN A 20 15.31 21.46 22.31
C ASN A 20 14.75 22.80 21.81
N THR A 21 14.49 23.72 22.74
CA THR A 21 13.94 25.06 22.50
C THR A 21 14.76 25.92 21.54
N ARG A 22 16.07 25.69 21.41
CA ARG A 22 16.96 26.45 20.53
C ARG A 22 16.63 26.28 19.05
N ASN A 23 16.16 25.08 18.66
CA ASN A 23 15.92 24.74 17.26
C ASN A 23 14.43 24.70 16.88
N VAL A 24 13.52 24.90 17.84
CA VAL A 24 12.06 24.80 17.62
C VAL A 24 11.59 25.62 16.43
N HIS A 25 12.04 26.87 16.32
CA HIS A 25 11.63 27.75 15.23
C HIS A 25 12.09 27.22 13.87
N LYS A 26 13.37 26.82 13.77
CA LYS A 26 13.95 26.26 12.54
C LYS A 26 13.23 24.98 12.13
N ILE A 27 12.94 24.08 13.07
CA ILE A 27 12.25 22.82 12.80
C ILE A 27 10.83 23.11 12.32
N LYS A 28 10.06 23.96 13.02
CA LYS A 28 8.70 24.32 12.61
C LYS A 28 8.68 24.94 11.21
N GLU A 29 9.62 25.83 10.90
CA GLU A 29 9.71 26.43 9.56
C GLU A 29 10.03 25.41 8.47
N LEU A 30 10.90 24.43 8.73
CA LEU A 30 11.22 23.36 7.78
C LEU A 30 10.07 22.37 7.60
N THR A 31 9.30 22.10 8.66
CA THR A 31 8.24 21.08 8.62
C THR A 31 6.86 21.64 8.28
N LYS A 32 6.67 22.96 8.23
CA LYS A 32 5.35 23.59 8.01
C LYS A 32 4.66 23.11 6.73
N GLY A 33 5.43 22.79 5.69
CA GLY A 33 4.90 22.31 4.41
C GLY A 33 4.24 20.93 4.47
N PHE A 34 4.54 20.13 5.50
CA PHE A 34 3.96 18.80 5.71
C PHE A 34 2.66 18.84 6.53
N LEU A 35 2.33 20.00 7.11
CA LEU A 35 1.11 20.20 7.87
C LEU A 35 -0.02 20.65 6.92
N HIS A 36 -0.81 19.68 6.46
CA HIS A 36 -1.92 19.95 5.55
C HIS A 36 -3.22 20.22 6.29
N LYS A 37 -4.01 21.16 5.76
CA LYS A 37 -5.35 21.44 6.27
C LYS A 37 -6.31 20.30 5.91
N ARG A 38 -7.40 20.18 6.67
CA ARG A 38 -8.51 19.25 6.36
C ARG A 38 -9.03 19.42 4.94
N SER A 39 -9.22 20.65 4.48
CA SER A 39 -9.68 20.95 3.13
C SER A 39 -8.73 20.40 2.06
N THR A 40 -7.42 20.46 2.27
CA THR A 40 -6.42 19.86 1.39
C THR A 40 -6.60 18.34 1.30
N LEU A 41 -6.76 17.66 2.44
CA LEU A 41 -6.95 16.21 2.45
C LEU A 41 -8.27 15.78 1.80
N LEU A 42 -9.34 16.55 2.00
CA LEU A 42 -10.63 16.32 1.32
C LEU A 42 -10.50 16.51 -0.19
N ALA A 43 -9.77 17.54 -0.64
CA ALA A 43 -9.50 17.76 -2.05
C ALA A 43 -8.71 16.61 -2.66
N VAL A 44 -7.64 16.13 -2.00
CA VAL A 44 -6.85 14.97 -2.43
C VAL A 44 -7.71 13.72 -2.52
N SER A 45 -8.53 13.43 -1.50
CA SER A 45 -9.46 12.29 -1.49
C SER A 45 -10.45 12.34 -2.65
N LYS A 46 -11.00 13.54 -2.92
CA LYS A 46 -11.89 13.76 -4.05
C LYS A 46 -11.17 13.49 -5.38
N THR A 47 -9.99 14.09 -5.59
CA THR A 47 -9.19 13.86 -6.79
C THR A 47 -8.87 12.39 -6.99
N PHE A 48 -8.45 11.69 -5.93
CA PHE A 48 -8.16 10.25 -6.00
C PHE A 48 -9.40 9.43 -6.42
N THR A 49 -10.56 9.77 -5.87
CA THR A 49 -11.83 9.11 -6.23
C THR A 49 -12.21 9.38 -7.69
N ASP A 50 -12.00 10.60 -8.17
CA ASP A 50 -12.29 10.97 -9.55
C ASP A 50 -11.34 10.25 -10.53
N GLU A 51 -10.06 10.11 -10.18
CA GLU A 51 -9.09 9.33 -10.94
C GLU A 51 -9.42 7.83 -10.97
N ILE A 52 -9.90 7.23 -9.87
CA ILE A 52 -10.39 5.84 -9.88
C ILE A 52 -11.53 5.68 -10.89
N ARG A 53 -12.52 6.59 -10.86
CA ARG A 53 -13.67 6.55 -11.78
C ARG A 53 -13.21 6.70 -13.23
N LEU A 54 -12.27 7.61 -13.48
CA LEU A 54 -11.69 7.82 -14.80
C LEU A 54 -10.93 6.59 -15.30
N GLY A 55 -10.11 5.97 -14.45
CA GLY A 55 -9.33 4.77 -14.80
C GLY A 55 -10.16 3.51 -15.02
N LEU A 56 -11.38 3.43 -14.45
CA LEU A 56 -12.31 2.32 -14.65
C LEU A 56 -13.30 2.54 -15.81
N ALA A 57 -13.36 3.74 -16.39
CA ALA A 57 -14.29 4.03 -17.48
C ALA A 57 -13.86 3.31 -18.77
N LEU A 58 -14.83 2.75 -19.50
CA LEU A 58 -14.56 2.03 -20.76
C LEU A 58 -13.97 2.95 -21.85
N ASN A 59 -14.48 4.18 -21.94
CA ASN A 59 -14.06 5.19 -22.91
C ASN A 59 -13.86 6.54 -22.18
N PRO A 60 -12.78 6.70 -21.41
CA PRO A 60 -12.56 7.92 -20.66
C PRO A 60 -12.19 9.07 -21.62
N PRO A 61 -12.63 10.32 -21.34
CA PRO A 61 -12.27 11.48 -22.16
C PRO A 61 -10.77 11.79 -22.13
N MET A 62 -10.03 11.28 -21.15
CA MET A 62 -8.58 11.41 -21.00
C MET A 62 -8.01 10.25 -20.18
N LYS A 63 -6.70 10.03 -20.26
CA LYS A 63 -6.02 8.98 -19.49
C LYS A 63 -5.96 9.34 -17.99
N SER A 64 -6.35 8.42 -17.12
CA SER A 64 -6.13 8.56 -15.68
C SER A 64 -4.65 8.37 -15.31
N SER A 65 -4.24 9.05 -14.25
CA SER A 65 -2.99 8.80 -13.54
C SER A 65 -2.95 7.42 -12.86
N LEU A 66 -4.10 6.79 -12.61
CA LEU A 66 -4.23 5.46 -12.01
C LEU A 66 -4.44 4.40 -13.10
N ILE A 67 -3.71 3.29 -12.99
CA ILE A 67 -3.75 2.19 -13.98
C ILE A 67 -5.05 1.38 -13.89
N MET A 68 -5.60 1.23 -12.68
CA MET A 68 -6.80 0.43 -12.40
C MET A 68 -6.80 -0.96 -13.07
N ALA A 69 -5.67 -1.66 -12.99
CA ALA A 69 -5.49 -2.97 -13.62
C ALA A 69 -6.45 -4.01 -13.05
N ASN A 70 -7.11 -4.76 -13.95
CA ASN A 70 -7.94 -5.91 -13.57
C ASN A 70 -7.05 -7.09 -13.15
N THR A 71 -7.20 -7.54 -11.91
CA THR A 71 -6.45 -8.68 -11.35
C THR A 71 -7.14 -10.03 -11.56
N TYR A 72 -8.34 -10.03 -12.18
CA TYR A 72 -9.18 -11.20 -12.46
C TYR A 72 -9.65 -11.99 -11.23
N VAL A 73 -9.48 -11.44 -10.02
CA VAL A 73 -10.05 -12.00 -8.79
C VAL A 73 -11.51 -11.55 -8.68
N THR A 74 -12.44 -12.46 -8.93
CA THR A 74 -13.90 -12.17 -8.95
C THR A 74 -14.60 -12.51 -7.63
N GLN A 75 -13.96 -13.26 -6.75
CA GLN A 75 -14.52 -13.72 -5.47
C GLN A 75 -13.45 -13.63 -4.38
N LEU A 76 -13.88 -13.25 -3.18
CA LEU A 76 -13.04 -13.27 -1.99
C LEU A 76 -13.12 -14.64 -1.32
N PRO A 77 -12.05 -15.06 -0.62
CA PRO A 77 -12.08 -16.29 0.17
C PRO A 77 -13.20 -16.26 1.22
N ASP A 78 -13.90 -17.37 1.39
CA ASP A 78 -15.01 -17.51 2.34
C ASP A 78 -14.68 -18.43 3.54
N GLY A 79 -13.48 -18.99 3.57
CA GLY A 79 -13.00 -19.89 4.62
C GLY A 79 -13.46 -21.34 4.45
N THR A 80 -14.14 -21.67 3.35
CA THR A 80 -14.51 -23.05 3.01
C THR A 80 -13.44 -23.75 2.17
N GLU A 81 -12.40 -23.01 1.73
CA GLU A 81 -11.34 -23.53 0.87
C GLU A 81 -10.62 -24.71 1.52
N ARG A 82 -10.27 -25.71 0.71
CA ARG A 82 -9.59 -26.92 1.15
C ARG A 82 -8.48 -27.29 0.19
N GLY A 83 -7.40 -27.85 0.73
CA GLY A 83 -6.32 -28.44 -0.05
C GLY A 83 -4.99 -27.71 0.09
N ASP A 84 -4.01 -28.19 -0.66
CA ASP A 84 -2.61 -27.78 -0.60
C ASP A 84 -2.29 -26.85 -1.78
N TYR A 85 -1.80 -25.66 -1.45
CA TYR A 85 -1.49 -24.60 -2.42
C TYR A 85 -0.07 -24.10 -2.22
N ILE A 86 0.61 -23.83 -3.32
CA ILE A 86 1.94 -23.21 -3.29
C ILE A 86 1.80 -21.76 -3.74
N SER A 87 2.32 -20.84 -2.93
CA SER A 87 2.51 -19.45 -3.32
C SER A 87 3.98 -19.10 -3.38
N LEU A 88 4.30 -18.28 -4.39
CA LEU A 88 5.65 -17.83 -4.71
C LEU A 88 5.68 -16.31 -4.60
N ASP A 89 6.60 -15.79 -3.81
CA ASP A 89 6.77 -14.35 -3.61
C ASP A 89 8.21 -13.97 -3.94
N LEU A 90 8.36 -13.27 -5.07
CA LEU A 90 9.63 -12.82 -5.59
C LEU A 90 9.85 -11.34 -5.25
N GLY A 91 10.53 -11.09 -4.15
CA GLY A 91 11.06 -9.78 -3.82
C GLY A 91 12.41 -9.51 -4.50
N SER A 92 12.88 -8.27 -4.44
CA SER A 92 14.15 -7.88 -5.07
C SER A 92 15.39 -8.58 -4.48
N THR A 93 15.34 -8.99 -3.20
CA THR A 93 16.46 -9.63 -2.49
C THR A 93 16.14 -11.05 -2.04
N ASN A 94 14.86 -11.34 -1.81
CA ASN A 94 14.39 -12.57 -1.21
C ASN A 94 13.32 -13.20 -2.09
N PHE A 95 13.38 -14.52 -2.23
CA PHE A 95 12.35 -15.35 -2.83
C PHE A 95 11.76 -16.24 -1.74
N ARG A 96 10.44 -16.22 -1.60
CA ARG A 96 9.71 -16.99 -0.59
C ARG A 96 8.81 -18.00 -1.28
N VAL A 97 8.89 -19.25 -0.81
CA VAL A 97 7.99 -20.34 -1.19
C VAL A 97 7.16 -20.68 0.03
N VAL A 98 5.83 -20.63 -0.11
CA VAL A 98 4.89 -21.01 0.95
C VAL A 98 4.04 -22.17 0.47
N LEU A 99 4.00 -23.26 1.24
CA LEU A 99 2.96 -24.28 1.13
C LEU A 99 1.89 -23.94 2.17
N THR A 100 0.69 -23.63 1.69
CA THR A 100 -0.50 -23.42 2.52
C THR A 100 -1.40 -24.63 2.40
N ARG A 101 -1.78 -25.22 3.54
CA ARG A 101 -2.82 -26.25 3.59
C ARG A 101 -4.07 -25.65 4.21
N PHE A 102 -5.11 -25.52 3.41
CA PHE A 102 -6.41 -25.03 3.87
C PHE A 102 -7.25 -26.20 4.41
N GLY A 103 -7.70 -26.05 5.66
CA GLY A 103 -8.51 -27.06 6.33
C GLY A 103 -10.02 -26.90 6.11
N GLY A 104 -10.45 -25.79 5.51
CA GLY A 104 -11.85 -25.40 5.37
C GLY A 104 -12.50 -25.00 6.70
N THR A 105 -13.83 -24.96 6.70
CA THR A 105 -14.64 -24.43 7.81
C THR A 105 -14.29 -25.06 9.15
N GLY A 106 -13.95 -24.22 10.13
CA GLY A 106 -13.66 -24.62 11.50
C GLY A 106 -12.32 -25.32 11.72
N ALA A 107 -11.53 -25.51 10.66
CA ALA A 107 -10.20 -26.09 10.75
C ALA A 107 -9.11 -25.00 10.64
N ALA A 108 -8.01 -25.20 11.36
CA ALA A 108 -6.85 -24.34 11.25
C ALA A 108 -6.13 -24.57 9.91
N ASN A 109 -5.62 -23.49 9.32
CA ASN A 109 -4.75 -23.57 8.15
C ASN A 109 -3.30 -23.78 8.59
N GLU A 110 -2.55 -24.58 7.83
CA GLU A 110 -1.13 -24.83 8.06
C GLU A 110 -0.28 -24.09 7.03
N PHE A 111 0.85 -23.53 7.46
CA PHE A 111 1.75 -22.78 6.60
C PHE A 111 3.19 -23.25 6.78
N HIS A 112 3.81 -23.70 5.70
CA HIS A 112 5.24 -23.99 5.65
C HIS A 112 5.95 -22.99 4.75
N VAL A 113 6.93 -22.28 5.31
CA VAL A 113 7.61 -21.20 4.61
C VAL A 113 9.09 -21.52 4.44
N LYS A 114 9.60 -21.36 3.22
CA LYS A 114 11.03 -21.36 2.91
C LYS A 114 11.44 -20.03 2.31
N HIS A 115 12.57 -19.51 2.78
CA HIS A 115 13.18 -18.28 2.29
C HIS A 115 14.47 -18.60 1.55
N TYR A 116 14.65 -17.96 0.41
CA TYR A 116 15.83 -18.06 -0.43
C TYR A 116 16.35 -16.67 -0.71
N THR A 117 17.67 -16.50 -0.64
CA THR A 117 18.30 -15.26 -1.10
C THR A 117 18.44 -15.31 -2.61
N VAL A 118 17.93 -14.29 -3.31
CA VAL A 118 18.13 -14.16 -4.76
C VAL A 118 19.59 -13.77 -5.01
N PRO A 119 20.39 -14.52 -5.80
CA PRO A 119 21.77 -14.15 -6.10
C PRO A 119 21.86 -12.78 -6.78
N LYS A 120 22.92 -12.01 -6.50
CA LYS A 120 23.04 -10.59 -6.93
C LYS A 120 23.02 -10.44 -8.45
N GLU A 121 23.57 -11.41 -9.16
CA GLU A 121 23.61 -11.53 -10.62
C GLU A 121 22.20 -11.57 -11.25
N PHE A 122 21.20 -12.09 -10.54
CA PHE A 122 19.81 -12.17 -11.02
C PHE A 122 18.94 -10.99 -10.58
N ARG A 123 19.47 -10.05 -9.79
CA ARG A 123 18.69 -8.88 -9.30
C ARG A 123 18.69 -7.69 -10.26
N ARG A 124 19.49 -7.74 -11.32
CA ARG A 124 19.65 -6.64 -12.29
C ARG A 124 19.26 -7.15 -13.67
N GLY A 125 18.32 -6.48 -14.33
CA GLY A 125 18.13 -6.63 -15.77
C GLY A 125 19.26 -5.93 -16.54
N GLN A 126 19.57 -6.41 -17.75
CA GLN A 126 20.39 -5.63 -18.68
C GLN A 126 19.53 -4.48 -19.24
N SER A 127 19.93 -3.24 -18.99
CA SER A 127 19.24 -2.05 -19.53
C SER A 127 19.70 -1.76 -20.98
N SER A 128 19.61 -2.75 -21.88
CA SER A 128 20.12 -2.56 -23.25
C SER A 128 19.12 -1.91 -24.21
N HIS A 129 17.82 -1.86 -23.90
CA HIS A 129 16.81 -1.23 -24.78
C HIS A 129 15.75 -0.47 -23.96
N VAL A 130 15.97 0.82 -23.74
CA VAL A 130 14.91 1.83 -23.53
C VAL A 130 15.25 3.02 -24.40
#